data_AF-A0A396NHG4-F1
#
_entry.id   AF-A0A396NHG4-F1
#
_cell.length_a   1.000
_cell.length_b   1.000
_cell.length_c   1.000
_cell.angle_alpha   90.00
_cell.angle_beta   90.00
_cell.angle_gamma   90.00
#
_symmetry.space_group_name_H-M   'P 1'
#
loop_
_entity.id
_entity.type
_entity.pdbx_description
1 polymer ?
#
loop_
_entity_poly.entity_id
_entity_poly.type
_entity_poly.pdbx_seq_one_letter_code
_entity_poly.pdbx_strand_id
1 'polypeptide(L)'
;MTGNELVAFARGKIGTPYVYGMKGKVLTQKTYDRLRILFGSLVWESDAAKIGQVCVDCSGLISWGTGILRNSQGYHDTADAVFPIATIGQAPIGAAVWRKGHIGIYIGGGKYIAADGSAYGVRIGTVAGSGFTHWFRLKDIAYERKEDEMVTKETIFYNDKAYTVSLIRKDGVTYLKTRDIAEILGLAVGSRGKAPVLADKSTA
;
A
#
# COMPACT_ATOMS: atom_id res chain seq x y z
N MET A 1 0.43 -10.93 8.50
CA MET A 1 1.05 -9.62 8.77
C MET A 1 0.24 -8.54 8.06
N THR A 2 -0.11 -7.44 8.73
CA THR A 2 -0.77 -6.28 8.15
C THR A 2 0.23 -5.26 7.60
N GLY A 3 -0.24 -4.31 6.80
CA GLY A 3 0.59 -3.20 6.32
C GLY A 3 1.21 -2.38 7.46
N ASN A 4 0.46 -2.13 8.53
CA ASN A 4 0.95 -1.42 9.72
C ASN A 4 2.02 -2.21 10.47
N GLU A 5 1.85 -3.53 10.60
CA GLU A 5 2.86 -4.41 11.24
C GLU A 5 4.17 -4.43 10.43
N LEU A 6 4.08 -4.49 9.09
CA LEU A 6 5.26 -4.40 8.23
C LEU A 6 5.98 -3.05 8.40
N VAL A 7 5.24 -1.95 8.49
CA VAL A 7 5.80 -0.62 8.75
C VAL A 7 6.45 -0.54 10.13
N ALA A 8 5.81 -1.07 11.17
CA ALA A 8 6.36 -1.12 12.52
C ALA A 8 7.67 -1.92 12.55
N PHE A 9 7.69 -3.07 11.88
CA PHE A 9 8.90 -3.86 11.70
C PHE A 9 10.01 -3.06 11.02
N ALA A 10 9.72 -2.45 9.87
CA ALA A 10 10.70 -1.69 9.09
C ALA A 10 11.25 -0.46 9.84
N ARG A 11 10.40 0.23 10.62
CA ARG A 11 10.82 1.32 11.51
C ARG A 11 11.85 0.85 12.54
N GLY A 12 11.63 -0.33 13.12
CA GLY A 12 12.58 -0.95 14.05
C GLY A 12 13.91 -1.36 13.42
N LYS A 13 14.06 -1.27 12.08
CA LYS A 13 15.30 -1.60 11.35
C LYS A 13 16.04 -0.37 10.81
N ILE A 14 15.57 0.85 11.05
CA ILE A 14 16.28 2.06 10.63
C ILE A 14 17.72 2.04 11.14
N GLY A 15 18.68 2.37 10.27
CA GLY A 15 20.11 2.31 10.53
C GLY A 15 20.76 0.96 10.23
N THR A 16 19.99 -0.11 9.95
CA THR A 16 20.56 -1.40 9.54
C THR A 16 21.35 -1.22 8.24
N PRO A 17 22.64 -1.62 8.18
CA PRO A 17 23.47 -1.47 6.99
C PRO A 17 22.92 -2.20 5.76
N TYR A 18 23.10 -1.60 4.60
CA TYR A 18 22.77 -2.22 3.32
C TYR A 18 23.95 -3.01 2.76
N VAL A 19 23.68 -4.23 2.31
CA VAL A 19 24.56 -5.01 1.41
C VAL A 19 23.69 -5.78 0.42
N TYR A 20 24.01 -5.70 -0.88
CA TYR A 20 23.18 -6.29 -1.93
C TYR A 20 23.07 -7.81 -1.77
N GLY A 21 21.85 -8.35 -1.84
CA GLY A 21 21.55 -9.77 -1.66
C GLY A 21 21.30 -10.20 -0.21
N MET A 22 21.55 -9.33 0.78
CA MET A 22 21.34 -9.66 2.19
C MET A 22 19.86 -9.60 2.59
N LYS A 23 19.47 -10.48 3.53
CA LYS A 23 18.07 -10.71 3.94
C LYS A 23 17.90 -10.66 5.47
N GLY A 24 18.48 -9.65 6.12
CA GLY A 24 18.29 -9.45 7.57
C GLY A 24 19.06 -10.45 8.42
N LYS A 25 20.30 -10.74 8.04
CA LYS A 25 21.19 -11.68 8.75
C LYS A 25 22.55 -11.04 8.97
N VAL A 26 23.32 -11.58 9.91
CA VAL A 26 24.73 -11.19 10.09
C VAL A 26 25.51 -11.49 8.82
N LEU A 27 26.19 -10.48 8.28
CA LEU A 27 27.11 -10.65 7.15
C LEU A 27 28.38 -11.35 7.65
N THR A 28 28.65 -12.55 7.16
CA THR A 28 29.92 -13.25 7.43
C THR A 28 30.88 -13.04 6.27
N GLN A 29 32.19 -13.24 6.49
CA GLN A 29 33.19 -13.21 5.41
C GLN A 29 32.79 -14.14 4.25
N LYS A 30 32.44 -15.39 4.56
CA LYS A 30 31.96 -16.38 3.57
C LYS A 30 30.74 -15.89 2.80
N THR A 31 29.79 -15.22 3.46
CA THR A 31 28.62 -14.66 2.79
C THR A 31 29.00 -13.48 1.91
N TYR A 32 29.85 -12.57 2.39
CA TYR A 32 30.34 -11.42 1.62
C TYR A 32 31.05 -11.87 0.34
N ASP A 33 32.01 -12.81 0.45
CA ASP A 33 32.76 -13.33 -0.70
C ASP A 33 31.81 -13.99 -1.72
N ARG A 34 30.85 -14.78 -1.24
CA ARG A 34 29.82 -15.38 -2.09
C ARG A 34 28.98 -14.33 -2.80
N LEU A 35 28.56 -13.27 -2.11
CA LEU A 35 27.75 -12.19 -2.70
C LEU A 35 28.55 -11.41 -3.76
N ARG A 36 29.84 -11.16 -3.52
CA ARG A 36 30.75 -10.56 -4.53
C ARG A 36 30.84 -11.40 -5.79
N ILE A 37 30.94 -12.72 -5.67
CA ILE A 37 30.95 -13.64 -6.83
C ILE A 37 29.62 -13.60 -7.59
N LEU A 38 28.49 -13.63 -6.88
CA LEU A 38 27.16 -13.71 -7.49
C LEU A 38 26.70 -12.40 -8.14
N PHE A 39 27.06 -11.27 -7.54
CA PHE A 39 26.47 -9.97 -7.88
C PHE A 39 27.50 -8.92 -8.32
N GLY A 40 28.80 -9.26 -8.30
CA GLY A 40 29.87 -8.43 -8.82
C GLY A 40 29.83 -7.01 -8.26
N SER A 41 29.73 -6.02 -9.16
CA SER A 41 29.77 -4.59 -8.86
C SER A 41 28.61 -4.08 -7.99
N LEU A 42 27.56 -4.87 -7.77
CA LEU A 42 26.45 -4.51 -6.88
C LEU A 42 26.78 -4.67 -5.40
N VAL A 43 27.85 -5.41 -5.08
CA VAL A 43 28.38 -5.57 -3.71
C VAL A 43 29.72 -4.85 -3.68
N TRP A 44 29.83 -3.77 -2.93
CA TRP A 44 31.01 -2.90 -2.97
C TRP A 44 32.13 -3.43 -2.07
N GLU A 45 33.38 -3.08 -2.39
CA GLU A 45 34.52 -3.45 -1.54
C GLU A 45 34.43 -2.84 -0.14
N SER A 46 33.86 -1.63 -0.04
CA SER A 46 33.56 -0.97 1.22
C SER A 46 32.53 -1.72 2.07
N ASP A 47 31.74 -2.64 1.50
CA ASP A 47 30.80 -3.45 2.27
C ASP A 47 31.51 -4.48 3.16
N ALA A 48 32.79 -4.79 2.92
CA ALA A 48 33.59 -5.65 3.80
C ALA A 48 33.65 -5.12 5.25
N ALA A 49 33.62 -3.80 5.43
CA ALA A 49 33.60 -3.17 6.76
C ALA A 49 32.30 -3.46 7.56
N LYS A 50 31.28 -4.02 6.91
CA LYS A 50 29.99 -4.38 7.53
C LYS A 50 29.95 -5.85 7.97
N ILE A 51 31.02 -6.61 7.77
CA ILE A 51 31.11 -7.99 8.26
C ILE A 51 30.97 -8.00 9.78
N GLY A 52 30.19 -8.96 10.29
CA GLY A 52 29.80 -9.05 11.71
C GLY A 52 28.53 -8.25 12.05
N GLN A 53 28.04 -7.41 11.15
CA GLN A 53 26.80 -6.65 11.36
C GLN A 53 25.61 -7.32 10.67
N VAL A 54 24.41 -7.12 11.20
CA VAL A 54 23.18 -7.51 10.51
C VAL A 54 23.00 -6.61 9.29
N CYS A 55 22.97 -7.19 8.10
CA CYS A 55 22.83 -6.46 6.83
C CYS A 55 21.57 -6.86 6.07
N VAL A 56 21.09 -5.97 5.20
CA VAL A 56 19.86 -6.19 4.44
C VAL A 56 19.84 -5.43 3.11
N ASP A 57 19.24 -5.99 2.05
CA ASP A 57 18.94 -5.25 0.81
C ASP A 57 17.48 -4.74 0.79
N CYS A 58 17.12 -3.97 -0.25
CA CYS A 58 15.79 -3.35 -0.34
C CYS A 58 14.64 -4.37 -0.23
N SER A 59 14.65 -5.41 -1.06
CA SER A 59 13.67 -6.50 -1.01
C SER A 59 13.83 -7.38 0.24
N GLY A 60 15.06 -7.49 0.74
CA GLY A 60 15.42 -8.24 1.92
C GLY A 60 14.80 -7.69 3.19
N LEU A 61 14.54 -6.38 3.26
CA LEU A 61 13.84 -5.78 4.38
C LEU A 61 12.40 -6.30 4.47
N ILE A 62 11.72 -6.40 3.32
CA ILE A 62 10.35 -6.95 3.24
C ILE A 62 10.39 -8.46 3.51
N SER A 63 11.34 -9.19 2.93
CA SER A 63 11.49 -10.63 3.18
C SER A 63 11.82 -10.95 4.64
N TRP A 64 12.57 -10.08 5.32
CA TRP A 64 12.89 -10.25 6.74
C TRP A 64 11.66 -10.05 7.61
N GLY A 65 10.82 -9.05 7.33
CA GLY A 65 9.59 -8.83 8.08
C GLY A 65 8.55 -9.92 7.82
N THR A 66 8.38 -10.33 6.57
CA THR A 66 7.33 -11.28 6.16
C THR A 66 7.72 -12.75 6.33
N GLY A 67 9.01 -13.07 6.41
CA GLY A 67 9.51 -14.44 6.31
C GLY A 67 9.46 -15.03 4.89
N ILE A 68 9.02 -14.26 3.89
CA ILE A 68 8.84 -14.73 2.51
C ILE A 68 9.96 -14.20 1.65
N LEU A 69 10.77 -15.11 1.08
CA LEU A 69 11.91 -14.73 0.26
C LEU A 69 11.47 -14.36 -1.17
N ARG A 70 11.62 -13.08 -1.54
CA ARG A 70 11.50 -12.60 -2.92
C ARG A 70 12.50 -11.49 -3.19
N ASN A 71 12.87 -11.33 -4.46
CA ASN A 71 13.60 -10.14 -4.91
C ASN A 71 12.60 -9.02 -5.28
N SER A 72 13.12 -7.82 -5.59
CA SER A 72 12.29 -6.64 -5.92
C SER A 72 11.34 -6.90 -7.11
N GLN A 73 11.81 -7.60 -8.15
CA GLN A 73 10.99 -7.92 -9.32
C GLN A 73 9.92 -8.96 -8.98
N GLY A 74 10.25 -9.99 -8.20
CA GLY A 74 9.30 -11.03 -7.77
C GLY A 74 8.16 -10.48 -6.91
N TYR A 75 8.40 -9.45 -6.09
CA TYR A 75 7.30 -8.76 -5.40
C TYR A 75 6.37 -8.05 -6.40
N HIS A 76 6.95 -7.35 -7.38
CA HIS A 76 6.19 -6.70 -8.46
C HIS A 76 5.38 -7.72 -9.29
N ASP A 77 5.99 -8.82 -9.69
CA ASP A 77 5.36 -9.83 -10.55
C ASP A 77 4.22 -10.59 -9.86
N THR A 78 4.24 -10.64 -8.53
CA THR A 78 3.16 -11.25 -7.72
C THR A 78 2.03 -10.30 -7.35
N ALA A 79 2.14 -9.01 -7.71
CA ALA A 79 1.12 -8.03 -7.38
C ALA A 79 -0.14 -8.23 -8.24
N ASP A 80 -1.32 -8.22 -7.62
CA ASP A 80 -2.59 -8.35 -8.34
C ASP A 80 -2.86 -7.13 -9.24
N ALA A 81 -2.38 -5.96 -8.84
CA ALA A 81 -2.47 -4.71 -9.59
C ALA A 81 -1.29 -3.80 -9.29
N VAL A 82 -0.81 -3.11 -10.31
CA VAL A 82 0.29 -2.14 -10.26
C VAL A 82 -0.22 -0.77 -10.70
N PHE A 83 0.02 0.25 -9.88
CA PHE A 83 -0.50 1.60 -10.08
C PHE A 83 0.65 2.60 -10.32
N PRO A 84 0.42 3.67 -11.11
CA PRO A 84 1.44 4.69 -11.31
C PRO A 84 1.74 5.44 -10.01
N ILE A 85 3.01 5.82 -9.78
CA ILE A 85 3.42 6.54 -8.55
C ILE A 85 2.67 7.86 -8.34
N ALA A 86 2.17 8.48 -9.42
CA ALA A 86 1.38 9.70 -9.36
C ALA A 86 0.11 9.56 -8.49
N THR A 87 -0.41 8.34 -8.31
CA THR A 87 -1.59 8.06 -7.48
C THR A 87 -1.23 7.59 -6.06
N ILE A 88 0.02 7.78 -5.60
CA ILE A 88 0.49 7.31 -4.28
C ILE A 88 -0.38 7.79 -3.09
N GLY A 89 -1.12 8.90 -3.24
CA GLY A 89 -2.08 9.35 -2.23
C GLY A 89 -3.20 8.36 -1.94
N GLN A 90 -3.47 7.41 -2.84
CA GLN A 90 -4.46 6.34 -2.69
C GLN A 90 -3.87 5.06 -2.10
N ALA A 91 -2.53 4.96 -2.00
CA ALA A 91 -1.87 3.74 -1.54
C ALA A 91 -2.12 3.53 -0.04
N PRO A 92 -2.47 2.30 0.39
CA PRO A 92 -2.57 1.99 1.81
C PRO A 92 -1.18 1.96 2.46
N ILE A 93 -1.14 2.16 3.78
CA ILE A 93 0.09 2.00 4.58
C ILE A 93 0.63 0.58 4.40
N GLY A 94 1.94 0.46 4.21
CA GLY A 94 2.63 -0.80 3.95
C GLY A 94 2.57 -1.26 2.50
N ALA A 95 2.00 -0.48 1.57
CA ALA A 95 2.11 -0.75 0.13
C ALA A 95 3.58 -0.66 -0.31
N ALA A 96 3.94 -1.37 -1.38
CA ALA A 96 5.23 -1.21 -2.00
C ALA A 96 5.27 0.07 -2.85
N VAL A 97 6.34 0.85 -2.74
CA VAL A 97 6.76 1.82 -3.76
C VAL A 97 7.91 1.22 -4.54
N TRP A 98 7.89 1.36 -5.86
CA TRP A 98 8.74 0.53 -6.71
C TRP A 98 9.20 1.24 -7.98
N ARG A 99 10.41 0.88 -8.41
CA ARG A 99 10.95 1.05 -9.76
C ARG A 99 11.78 -0.18 -10.09
N LYS A 100 12.08 -0.41 -11.36
CA LYS A 100 12.97 -1.52 -11.76
C LYS A 100 14.28 -1.47 -10.95
N GLY A 101 14.54 -2.56 -10.22
CA GLY A 101 15.73 -2.71 -9.37
C GLY A 101 15.61 -2.19 -7.93
N HIS A 102 14.51 -1.53 -7.53
CA HIS A 102 14.41 -0.96 -6.18
C HIS A 102 12.97 -0.94 -5.65
N ILE A 103 12.80 -1.29 -4.37
CA ILE A 103 11.50 -1.39 -3.69
C ILE A 103 11.60 -0.80 -2.28
N GLY A 104 10.54 -0.12 -1.85
CA GLY A 104 10.38 0.41 -0.50
C GLY A 104 8.97 0.21 0.04
N ILE A 105 8.79 0.50 1.32
CA ILE A 105 7.53 0.33 2.05
C ILE A 105 6.92 1.71 2.29
N TYR A 106 5.75 1.98 1.73
CA TYR A 106 5.03 3.24 1.91
C TYR A 106 4.54 3.40 3.35
N ILE A 107 4.80 4.57 3.95
CA ILE A 107 4.43 4.86 5.35
C ILE A 107 3.44 6.03 5.48
N GLY A 108 2.80 6.44 4.39
CA GLY A 108 1.88 7.59 4.37
C GLY A 108 2.59 8.93 4.19
N GLY A 109 1.81 9.97 3.89
CA GLY A 109 2.32 11.35 3.79
C GLY A 109 3.42 11.54 2.74
N GLY A 110 3.40 10.76 1.66
CA GLY A 110 4.44 10.81 0.62
C GLY A 110 5.82 10.32 1.08
N LYS A 111 5.91 9.51 2.14
CA LYS A 111 7.16 8.96 2.67
C LYS A 111 7.23 7.44 2.55
N TYR A 112 8.44 6.90 2.57
CA TYR A 112 8.69 5.45 2.54
C TYR A 112 9.83 5.04 3.47
N ILE A 113 9.94 3.75 3.78
CA ILE A 113 11.11 3.13 4.39
C ILE A 113 11.70 2.11 3.42
N ALA A 114 13.00 2.17 3.18
CA ALA A 114 13.70 1.16 2.39
C ALA A 114 15.18 1.10 2.77
N ALA A 115 15.83 0.01 2.35
CA ALA A 115 17.28 -0.10 2.38
C ALA A 115 17.83 0.51 1.07
N ASP A 116 18.28 1.76 1.13
CA ASP A 116 18.51 2.64 -0.03
C ASP A 116 19.94 2.57 -0.61
N GLY A 117 20.57 1.40 -0.50
CA GLY A 117 21.94 1.19 -0.96
C GLY A 117 22.99 1.38 0.12
N SER A 118 24.22 0.98 -0.22
CA SER A 118 25.33 0.74 0.72
C SER A 118 25.68 1.95 1.59
N ALA A 119 25.60 3.17 1.04
CA ALA A 119 25.92 4.41 1.76
C ALA A 119 24.87 4.81 2.80
N TYR A 120 23.63 4.31 2.69
CA TYR A 120 22.50 4.81 3.49
C TYR A 120 21.95 3.78 4.46
N GLY A 121 21.93 2.50 4.09
CA GLY A 121 21.23 1.49 4.88
C GLY A 121 19.71 1.66 4.85
N VAL A 122 19.03 1.12 5.87
CA VAL A 122 17.59 1.30 6.07
C VAL A 122 17.32 2.72 6.59
N ARG A 123 16.51 3.49 5.86
CA ARG A 123 16.15 4.85 6.23
C ARG A 123 14.72 5.21 5.84
N ILE A 124 14.25 6.35 6.34
CA ILE A 124 13.05 7.01 5.84
C ILE A 124 13.44 7.92 4.67
N GLY A 125 12.71 7.84 3.57
CA GLY A 125 12.84 8.72 2.41
C GLY A 125 11.51 9.37 2.02
N THR A 126 11.58 10.28 1.06
CA THR A 126 10.41 10.94 0.46
C THR A 126 10.18 10.36 -0.93
N VAL A 127 8.92 10.01 -1.26
CA VAL A 127 8.55 9.45 -2.56
C VAL A 127 8.79 10.45 -3.69
N ALA A 128 8.48 11.72 -3.47
CA ALA A 128 8.81 12.79 -4.40
C ALA A 128 10.35 12.89 -4.57
N GLY A 129 10.81 12.85 -5.82
CA GLY A 129 12.24 12.93 -6.15
C GLY A 129 13.03 11.63 -5.96
N SER A 130 12.44 10.54 -5.44
CA SER A 130 13.16 9.26 -5.30
C SER A 130 13.31 8.51 -6.62
N GLY A 131 12.48 8.83 -7.62
CA GLY A 131 12.43 8.14 -8.91
C GLY A 131 11.66 6.82 -8.88
N PHE A 132 10.89 6.52 -7.83
CA PHE A 132 9.87 5.46 -7.90
C PHE A 132 8.89 5.75 -9.03
N THR A 133 8.44 4.71 -9.73
CA THR A 133 7.55 4.84 -10.90
C THR A 133 6.18 4.23 -10.65
N HIS A 134 6.07 3.28 -9.72
CA HIS A 134 4.83 2.57 -9.41
C HIS A 134 4.66 2.36 -7.91
N TRP A 135 3.43 2.05 -7.51
CA TRP A 135 3.13 1.45 -6.22
C TRP A 135 2.18 0.26 -6.40
N PHE A 136 2.21 -0.68 -5.47
CA PHE A 136 1.32 -1.83 -5.46
C PHE A 136 1.14 -2.43 -4.06
N ARG A 137 0.07 -3.21 -3.88
CA ARG A 137 -0.14 -4.00 -2.66
C ARG A 137 0.73 -5.25 -2.71
N LEU A 138 1.43 -5.55 -1.61
CA LEU A 138 2.18 -6.80 -1.48
C LEU A 138 1.20 -7.95 -1.26
N LYS A 139 1.28 -9.00 -2.10
CA LYS A 139 0.35 -10.14 -2.09
C LYS A 139 0.12 -10.76 -0.70
N ASP A 140 1.17 -10.88 0.09
CA ASP A 140 1.14 -11.58 1.40
C ASP A 140 0.93 -10.63 2.58
N ILE A 141 0.58 -9.36 2.32
CA ILE A 141 0.28 -8.37 3.33
C ILE A 141 -1.22 -8.10 3.34
N ALA A 142 -1.81 -8.19 4.53
CA ALA A 142 -3.20 -7.79 4.74
C ALA A 142 -3.30 -6.26 4.76
N TYR A 143 -4.13 -5.73 3.87
CA TYR A 143 -4.50 -4.32 3.85
C TYR A 143 -5.96 -4.19 4.25
N GLU A 144 -6.26 -3.28 5.17
CA GLU A 144 -7.64 -2.88 5.44
C GLU A 144 -8.23 -2.33 4.13
N ARG A 145 -9.27 -2.99 3.64
CA ARG A 145 -10.10 -2.42 2.59
C ARG A 145 -10.88 -1.28 3.24
N LYS A 146 -10.45 -0.05 3.01
CA LYS A 146 -11.44 1.03 2.95
C LYS A 146 -12.24 0.72 1.70
N GLU A 147 -13.46 0.22 1.86
CA GLU A 147 -14.44 0.35 0.78
C GLU A 147 -14.49 1.85 0.50
N ASP A 148 -13.96 2.25 -0.65
CA ASP A 148 -14.08 3.64 -1.08
C ASP A 148 -15.57 3.98 -0.97
N GLU A 149 -15.90 5.09 -0.31
CA GLU A 149 -17.26 5.64 -0.31
C GLU A 149 -17.59 6.11 -1.74
N MET A 150 -17.70 5.18 -2.67
CA MET A 150 -18.08 5.41 -4.04
C MET A 150 -19.58 5.32 -4.11
N VAL A 151 -20.18 6.40 -4.61
CA VAL A 151 -21.56 6.37 -5.05
C VAL A 151 -21.64 5.47 -6.28
N THR A 152 -22.18 4.28 -6.14
CA THR A 152 -22.49 3.36 -7.25
C THR A 152 -23.97 3.45 -7.62
N LYS A 153 -24.32 3.12 -8.87
CA LYS A 153 -25.72 2.94 -9.28
C LYS A 153 -26.03 1.46 -9.32
N GLU A 154 -27.00 1.01 -8.54
CA GLU A 154 -27.33 -0.40 -8.39
C GLU A 154 -28.84 -0.63 -8.29
N THR A 155 -29.26 -1.86 -8.56
CA THR A 155 -30.67 -2.26 -8.50
C THR A 155 -31.05 -2.64 -7.07
N ILE A 156 -32.12 -2.06 -6.55
CA ILE A 156 -32.83 -2.50 -5.35
C ILE A 156 -34.25 -2.94 -5.69
N PHE A 157 -34.89 -3.65 -4.77
CA PHE A 157 -36.28 -4.08 -4.90
C PHE A 157 -37.14 -3.46 -3.80
N TYR A 158 -38.28 -2.90 -4.18
CA TYR A 158 -39.31 -2.40 -3.26
C TYR A 158 -40.67 -2.89 -3.75
N ASN A 159 -41.40 -3.63 -2.90
CA ASN A 159 -42.65 -4.30 -3.27
C ASN A 159 -42.55 -5.08 -4.60
N ASP A 160 -41.53 -5.95 -4.69
CA ASP A 160 -41.22 -6.80 -5.85
C ASP A 160 -40.94 -6.06 -7.18
N LYS A 161 -40.79 -4.74 -7.14
CA LYS A 161 -40.41 -3.92 -8.29
C LYS A 161 -38.95 -3.48 -8.18
N ALA A 162 -38.23 -3.58 -9.29
CA ALA A 162 -36.82 -3.20 -9.38
C ALA A 162 -36.66 -1.70 -9.64
N TYR A 163 -35.69 -1.08 -8.95
CA TYR A 163 -35.34 0.34 -9.08
C TYR A 163 -33.83 0.52 -9.11
N THR A 164 -33.33 1.41 -9.96
CA THR A 164 -31.91 1.80 -9.96
C THR A 164 -31.72 2.98 -9.02
N VAL A 165 -30.88 2.83 -8.01
CA VAL A 165 -30.59 3.84 -6.99
C VAL A 165 -29.10 4.08 -6.87
N SER A 166 -28.74 5.28 -6.42
CA SER A 166 -27.38 5.62 -6.05
C SER A 166 -27.14 5.21 -4.59
N LEU A 167 -26.14 4.38 -4.34
CA LEU A 167 -25.80 3.91 -2.99
C LEU A 167 -24.32 4.01 -2.67
N ILE A 168 -24.00 4.01 -1.38
CA ILE A 168 -22.65 3.87 -0.82
C ILE A 168 -22.67 2.65 0.09
N ARG A 169 -21.65 1.78 -0.01
CA ARG A 169 -21.40 0.72 0.98
C ARG A 169 -20.23 1.14 1.86
N LYS A 170 -20.42 1.06 3.16
CA LYS A 170 -19.38 1.37 4.15
C LYS A 170 -19.66 0.63 5.45
N ASP A 171 -18.64 -0.04 5.98
CA ASP A 171 -18.68 -0.72 7.28
C ASP A 171 -19.86 -1.71 7.41
N GLY A 172 -20.22 -2.39 6.31
CA GLY A 172 -21.37 -3.29 6.25
C GLY A 172 -22.74 -2.60 6.20
N VAL A 173 -22.76 -1.26 6.18
CA VAL A 173 -23.98 -0.44 6.06
C VAL A 173 -24.15 0.04 4.62
N THR A 174 -25.37 -0.07 4.10
CA THR A 174 -25.75 0.48 2.79
C THR A 174 -26.47 1.81 2.98
N TYR A 175 -25.90 2.87 2.43
CA TYR A 175 -26.47 4.22 2.44
C TYR A 175 -27.07 4.51 1.08
N LEU A 176 -28.35 4.87 1.04
CA LEU A 176 -29.08 5.18 -0.19
C LEU A 176 -29.25 6.69 -0.32
N LYS A 177 -29.15 7.24 -1.54
CA LYS A 177 -29.48 8.66 -1.75
C LYS A 177 -30.94 8.90 -1.40
N THR A 178 -31.16 9.88 -0.52
CA THR A 178 -32.50 10.29 -0.07
C THR A 178 -33.44 10.61 -1.23
N ARG A 179 -32.93 11.22 -2.31
CA ARG A 179 -33.74 11.54 -3.51
C ARG A 179 -34.30 10.30 -4.18
N ASP A 180 -33.48 9.28 -4.37
CA ASP A 180 -33.85 8.07 -5.10
C ASP A 180 -34.90 7.28 -4.29
N ILE A 181 -34.76 7.24 -2.96
CA ILE A 181 -35.76 6.61 -2.08
C ILE A 181 -37.04 7.44 -1.97
N ALA A 182 -36.95 8.76 -1.88
CA ALA A 182 -38.13 9.61 -1.86
C ALA A 182 -38.95 9.48 -3.14
N GLU A 183 -38.31 9.34 -4.31
CA GLU A 183 -39.00 9.11 -5.57
C GLU A 183 -39.78 7.79 -5.56
N ILE A 184 -39.16 6.70 -5.08
CA ILE A 184 -39.80 5.39 -4.94
C ILE A 184 -41.00 5.45 -4.00
N LEU A 185 -40.89 6.21 -2.92
CA LEU A 185 -41.93 6.35 -1.89
C LEU A 185 -42.99 7.42 -2.22
N GLY A 186 -42.87 8.13 -3.35
CA GLY A 186 -43.80 9.20 -3.70
C GLY A 186 -43.68 10.47 -2.84
N LEU A 187 -42.53 10.68 -2.22
CA LEU A 187 -42.24 11.81 -1.34
C LEU A 187 -41.55 12.96 -2.10
N ALA A 188 -41.77 14.18 -1.64
CA ALA A 188 -41.04 15.37 -2.02
C ALA A 188 -39.82 15.54 -1.10
N VAL A 189 -38.66 15.86 -1.67
CA VAL A 189 -37.44 16.20 -0.93
C VAL A 189 -37.23 17.71 -0.95
N GLY A 190 -37.41 18.35 0.20
CA GLY A 190 -37.15 19.76 0.42
C GLY A 190 -35.96 19.99 1.37
N SER A 191 -35.83 21.22 1.86
CA SER A 191 -34.82 21.58 2.86
C SER A 191 -35.37 22.61 3.86
N ARG A 192 -34.88 22.54 5.09
CA ARG A 192 -35.06 23.56 6.13
C ARG A 192 -33.67 23.95 6.63
N GLY A 193 -33.11 25.00 6.05
CA GLY A 193 -31.70 25.33 6.22
C GLY A 193 -30.81 24.21 5.64
N LYS A 194 -29.89 23.67 6.44
CA LYS A 194 -29.03 22.54 6.04
C LYS A 194 -29.69 21.17 6.22
N ALA A 195 -30.86 21.10 6.87
CA ALA A 195 -31.54 19.83 7.12
C ALA A 195 -32.42 19.44 5.91
N PRO A 196 -32.27 18.23 5.35
CA PRO A 196 -33.21 17.72 4.36
C PRO A 196 -34.59 17.47 5.01
N VAL A 197 -35.66 17.72 4.26
CA VAL A 197 -37.04 17.51 4.70
C VAL A 197 -37.73 16.58 3.71
N LEU A 198 -38.44 15.58 4.22
CA LEU A 198 -39.33 14.72 3.44
C LEU A 198 -40.78 15.09 3.73
N ALA A 199 -41.59 15.20 2.69
CA ALA A 199 -43.02 15.47 2.79
C ALA A 199 -43.76 14.68 1.72
N ASP A 200 -45.06 14.45 1.92
CA ASP A 200 -45.90 13.88 0.86
C ASP A 200 -45.92 14.82 -0.35
N LYS A 201 -45.88 14.26 -1.57
CA LYS A 201 -46.10 15.07 -2.76
C LYS A 201 -47.53 15.60 -2.71
N SER A 202 -47.68 16.93 -2.79
CA SER A 202 -48.98 17.57 -2.93
C SER A 202 -49.71 16.97 -4.13
N THR A 203 -50.87 16.36 -3.90
CA THR A 203 -51.81 16.03 -4.95
C THR A 203 -52.36 17.34 -5.48
N ALA A 204 -52.00 17.71 -6.71
CA ALA A 204 -52.72 18.72 -7.47
C ALA A 204 -54.06 18.16 -7.96
#